data_AF-A0A7Y8NZ11-F1
#
_entry.id   AF-A0A7Y8NZ11-F1
#
_cell.length_a   1.000
_cell.length_b   1.000
_cell.length_c   1.000
_cell.angle_alpha   90.00
_cell.angle_beta   90.00
_cell.angle_gamma   90.00
#
_symmetry.space_group_name_H-M   'P 1'
#
loop_
_entity.id
_entity.type
_entity.pdbx_description
1 polymer ?
#
loop_
_entity_poly.entity_id
_entity_poly.type
_entity_poly.pdbx_seq_one_letter_code
_entity_poly.pdbx_strand_id
1 'polypeptide(L)'
;PDLYAAWNAQINVISRKDIEHLLERHILHSLAIAKIITFVNGTKIMDVGTGGGFPGIPLAILFPEVEFLLVDSIGKKIKVVNEVATAIGLENVKGVHVRAEQIDEQFDFIVSRAVTALPEFMGWIAGKIKKRGINELENGVLYLKGGDLDAELIPLKQYWKVYNLKEIFDEPFFETKKVVHITGRI
;
A
#
# COMPACT_ATOMS: atom_id res chain seq x y z
N PRO A 1 17.04 -0.61 -6.44
CA PRO A 1 16.53 -0.92 -7.80
C PRO A 1 17.05 -2.27 -8.34
N ASP A 2 18.35 -2.50 -8.20
CA ASP A 2 19.04 -3.69 -8.72
C ASP A 2 18.50 -5.01 -8.16
N LEU A 3 18.18 -5.04 -6.86
CA LEU A 3 17.58 -6.20 -6.22
C LEU A 3 16.22 -6.58 -6.83
N TYR A 4 15.40 -5.58 -7.14
CA TYR A 4 14.12 -5.81 -7.81
C TYR A 4 14.30 -6.28 -9.26
N ALA A 5 15.31 -5.78 -9.97
CA ALA A 5 15.62 -6.28 -11.32
C ALA A 5 16.03 -7.76 -11.28
N ALA A 6 16.87 -8.15 -10.31
CA ALA A 6 17.29 -9.54 -10.11
C ALA A 6 16.10 -10.47 -9.79
N TRP A 7 15.22 -10.07 -8.88
CA TRP A 7 14.02 -10.84 -8.54
C TRP A 7 12.99 -10.89 -9.66
N ASN A 8 12.84 -9.80 -10.41
CA ASN A 8 11.88 -9.76 -11.52
C ASN A 8 12.26 -10.73 -12.64
N ALA A 9 13.56 -10.92 -12.89
CA ALA A 9 14.07 -11.92 -13.84
C ALA A 9 13.68 -13.36 -13.46
N GLN A 10 13.45 -13.62 -12.16
CA GLN A 10 13.13 -14.96 -11.65
C GLN A 10 11.62 -15.19 -11.46
N ILE A 11 10.88 -14.21 -10.92
CA ILE A 11 9.52 -14.42 -10.37
C ILE A 11 8.46 -13.50 -11.01
N ASN A 12 8.80 -12.62 -11.98
CA ASN A 12 7.88 -11.64 -12.59
C ASN A 12 7.06 -10.88 -11.52
N VAL A 13 7.77 -10.30 -10.57
CA VAL A 13 7.24 -9.57 -9.42
C VAL A 13 6.53 -8.28 -9.86
N ILE A 14 7.02 -7.68 -10.95
CA ILE A 14 6.50 -6.52 -11.63
C ILE A 14 6.36 -6.86 -13.12
N SER A 15 5.40 -6.24 -13.80
CA SER A 15 5.26 -6.42 -15.25
C SER A 15 6.58 -6.07 -15.95
N ARG A 16 6.98 -6.84 -16.97
CA ARG A 16 8.21 -6.55 -17.73
C ARG A 16 8.20 -5.16 -18.37
N LYS A 17 7.02 -4.61 -18.65
CA LYS A 17 6.86 -3.26 -19.22
C LYS A 17 7.09 -2.15 -18.18
N ASP A 18 6.93 -2.46 -16.90
CA ASP A 18 7.03 -1.45 -15.83
C ASP A 18 8.36 -1.51 -15.08
N ILE A 19 9.20 -2.54 -15.29
CA ILE A 19 10.50 -2.63 -14.61
C ILE A 19 11.43 -1.47 -14.98
N GLU A 20 11.39 -1.00 -16.23
CA GLU A 20 12.15 0.16 -16.71
C GLU A 20 11.67 1.46 -16.06
N HIS A 21 10.44 1.48 -15.56
CA HIS A 21 9.82 2.61 -14.87
C HIS A 21 9.64 2.35 -13.37
N LEU A 22 10.42 1.42 -12.79
CA LEU A 22 10.30 1.00 -11.39
C LEU A 22 10.34 2.20 -10.42
N LEU A 23 11.28 3.13 -10.64
CA LEU A 23 11.46 4.29 -9.77
C LEU A 23 10.20 5.15 -9.73
N GLU A 24 9.66 5.54 -10.88
CA GLU A 24 8.49 6.43 -10.98
C GLU A 24 7.19 5.70 -10.62
N ARG A 25 6.90 4.58 -11.30
CA ARG A 25 5.58 3.94 -11.24
C ARG A 25 5.35 3.08 -10.01
N HIS A 26 6.43 2.65 -9.36
CA HIS A 26 6.36 1.79 -8.17
C HIS A 26 6.89 2.50 -6.94
N ILE A 27 8.13 2.98 -6.94
CA ILE A 27 8.74 3.54 -5.73
C ILE A 27 8.12 4.92 -5.42
N LEU A 28 8.22 5.87 -6.33
CA LEU A 28 7.70 7.23 -6.14
C LEU A 28 6.18 7.22 -5.94
N HIS A 29 5.45 6.42 -6.72
CA HIS A 29 4.01 6.23 -6.51
C HIS A 29 3.67 5.67 -5.12
N SER A 30 4.47 4.76 -4.57
CA SER A 30 4.27 4.27 -3.20
C SER A 30 4.52 5.35 -2.16
N LEU A 31 5.60 6.11 -2.36
CA LEU A 31 5.99 7.22 -1.49
C LEU A 31 5.04 8.43 -1.59
N ALA A 32 4.17 8.49 -2.59
CA ALA A 32 3.14 9.53 -2.68
C ALA A 32 2.22 9.56 -1.44
N ILE A 33 2.03 8.43 -0.75
CA ILE A 33 1.31 8.38 0.53
C ILE A 33 1.99 9.28 1.58
N ALA A 34 3.33 9.36 1.59
CA ALA A 34 4.09 10.19 2.52
C ALA A 34 3.91 11.71 2.29
N LYS A 35 3.31 12.11 1.16
CA LYS A 35 2.90 13.50 0.92
C LYS A 35 1.53 13.82 1.53
N ILE A 36 0.77 12.80 1.90
CA ILE A 36 -0.55 12.93 2.51
C ILE A 36 -0.46 12.84 4.03
N ILE A 37 0.47 12.03 4.54
CA ILE A 37 0.65 11.80 5.98
C ILE A 37 2.12 11.52 6.32
N THR A 38 2.55 12.01 7.48
CA THR A 38 3.76 11.52 8.16
C THR A 38 3.30 10.60 9.29
N PHE A 39 3.62 9.31 9.21
CA PHE A 39 3.21 8.35 10.23
C PHE A 39 4.00 8.59 11.52
N VAL A 40 3.30 8.58 12.65
CA VAL A 40 3.89 8.67 13.98
C VAL A 40 4.55 7.33 14.33
N ASN A 41 5.68 7.36 15.05
CA ASN A 41 6.36 6.16 15.54
C ASN A 41 5.40 5.25 16.32
N GLY A 42 5.51 3.93 16.08
CA GLY A 42 4.61 2.92 16.65
C GLY A 42 3.28 2.75 15.90
N THR A 43 3.06 3.47 14.79
CA THR A 43 1.94 3.19 13.87
C THR A 43 2.06 1.77 13.32
N LYS A 44 0.93 1.04 13.24
CA LYS A 44 0.87 -0.27 12.59
C LYS A 44 0.14 -0.17 11.26
N ILE A 45 0.75 -0.67 10.20
CA ILE A 45 0.23 -0.62 8.84
C ILE A 45 0.13 -2.03 8.26
N MET A 46 -1.01 -2.33 7.64
CA MET A 46 -1.15 -3.53 6.80
C MET A 46 -1.16 -3.12 5.32
N ASP A 47 -0.30 -3.73 4.51
CA ASP A 47 -0.33 -3.62 3.05
C ASP A 47 -1.02 -4.84 2.45
N VAL A 48 -2.23 -4.64 1.93
CA VAL A 48 -3.06 -5.71 1.37
C VAL A 48 -2.85 -5.83 -0.13
N GLY A 49 -2.48 -7.04 -0.56
CA GLY A 49 -2.12 -7.33 -1.95
C GLY A 49 -0.81 -6.67 -2.34
N THR A 50 0.16 -6.70 -1.42
CA THR A 50 1.45 -6.01 -1.54
C THR A 50 2.23 -6.37 -2.81
N GLY A 51 1.95 -7.54 -3.40
CA GLY A 51 2.64 -8.01 -4.59
C GLY A 51 4.14 -8.05 -4.38
N GLY A 52 4.87 -7.23 -5.14
CA GLY A 52 6.32 -7.07 -4.98
C GLY A 52 6.78 -6.30 -3.75
N GLY A 53 5.92 -6.04 -2.77
CA GLY A 53 6.25 -5.17 -1.65
C GLY A 53 5.86 -3.71 -1.90
N PHE A 54 4.86 -3.43 -2.72
CA PHE A 54 4.45 -2.06 -3.05
C PHE A 54 2.98 -1.84 -2.65
N PRO A 55 2.67 -0.83 -1.82
CA PRO A 55 3.56 0.25 -1.35
C PRO A 55 4.39 -0.04 -0.10
N GLY A 56 4.26 -1.21 0.52
CA GLY A 56 4.81 -1.50 1.85
C GLY A 56 6.32 -1.33 2.02
N ILE A 57 7.16 -1.88 1.13
CA ILE A 57 8.63 -1.80 1.24
C ILE A 57 9.13 -0.36 1.14
N PRO A 58 8.76 0.46 0.12
CA PRO A 58 9.17 1.86 0.09
C PRO A 58 8.76 2.64 1.34
N LEU A 59 7.55 2.41 1.86
CA LEU A 59 7.07 3.08 3.07
C LEU A 59 7.85 2.62 4.31
N ALA A 60 8.16 1.32 4.42
CA ALA A 60 8.94 0.78 5.54
C ALA A 60 10.36 1.35 5.59
N ILE A 61 10.99 1.59 4.43
CA ILE A 61 12.29 2.27 4.34
C ILE A 61 12.18 3.71 4.84
N LEU A 62 11.12 4.44 4.46
CA LEU A 62 10.94 5.84 4.82
C LEU A 62 10.55 6.02 6.30
N PHE A 63 9.83 5.06 6.87
CA PHE A 63 9.30 5.10 8.23
C PHE A 63 9.81 3.91 9.06
N PRO A 64 11.08 3.93 9.52
CA PRO A 64 11.71 2.79 10.19
C PRO A 64 11.04 2.42 11.52
N GLU A 65 10.39 3.38 12.18
CA GLU A 65 9.72 3.21 13.48
C GLU A 65 8.23 2.80 13.36
N VAL A 66 7.78 2.46 12.15
CA VAL A 66 6.41 2.03 11.85
C VAL A 66 6.44 0.54 11.52
N GLU A 67 5.50 -0.22 12.08
CA GLU A 67 5.40 -1.67 11.85
C GLU A 67 4.59 -1.96 10.58
N PHE A 68 5.12 -2.75 9.66
CA PHE A 68 4.46 -3.12 8.41
C PHE A 68 4.19 -4.62 8.30
N LEU A 69 2.92 -4.99 8.17
CA LEU A 69 2.49 -6.34 7.77
C LEU A 69 2.13 -6.35 6.28
N LEU A 70 2.90 -7.08 5.49
CA LEU A 70 2.73 -7.17 4.03
C LEU A 70 2.03 -8.48 3.67
N VAL A 71 0.81 -8.39 3.15
CA VAL A 71 -0.09 -9.53 2.94
C VAL A 71 -0.33 -9.76 1.45
N ASP A 72 -0.18 -10.99 0.98
CA ASP A 72 -0.56 -11.39 -0.38
C ASP A 72 -1.02 -12.85 -0.40
N SER A 73 -2.00 -13.14 -1.26
CA SER A 73 -2.52 -14.49 -1.51
C SER A 73 -1.59 -15.37 -2.35
N ILE A 74 -0.47 -14.84 -2.84
CA ILE A 74 0.50 -15.52 -3.70
C ILE A 74 1.83 -15.69 -2.96
N GLY A 75 2.11 -16.89 -2.46
CA GLY A 75 3.29 -17.16 -1.63
C GLY A 75 4.65 -16.84 -2.27
N LYS A 76 4.81 -17.02 -3.59
CA LYS A 76 6.05 -16.65 -4.29
C LYS A 76 6.35 -15.15 -4.20
N LYS A 77 5.33 -14.29 -4.15
CA LYS A 77 5.51 -12.84 -4.02
C LYS A 77 5.94 -12.47 -2.59
N ILE A 78 5.32 -13.09 -1.59
CA ILE A 78 5.72 -12.92 -0.18
C ILE A 78 7.16 -13.39 0.06
N LYS A 79 7.58 -14.47 -0.61
CA LYS A 79 8.98 -14.90 -0.57
C LYS A 79 9.92 -13.77 -1.02
N VAL A 80 9.63 -13.13 -2.15
CA VAL A 80 10.41 -11.97 -2.65
C VAL A 80 10.37 -10.82 -1.66
N VAL A 81 9.21 -10.48 -1.10
CA VAL A 81 9.09 -9.40 -0.09
C VAL A 81 10.04 -9.64 1.08
N ASN A 82 10.02 -10.86 1.64
CA ASN A 82 10.86 -11.20 2.78
C ASN A 82 12.36 -11.25 2.42
N GLU A 83 12.70 -11.74 1.23
CA GLU A 83 14.09 -11.74 0.73
C GLU A 83 14.59 -10.31 0.47
N VAL A 84 13.74 -9.43 -0.06
CA VAL A 84 14.05 -8.01 -0.23
C VAL A 84 14.27 -7.36 1.12
N ALA A 85 13.32 -7.47 2.05
CA ALA A 85 13.42 -6.90 3.39
C ALA A 85 14.70 -7.35 4.11
N THR A 86 15.00 -8.66 4.05
CA THR A 86 16.23 -9.23 4.64
C THR A 86 17.49 -8.66 4.00
N ALA A 87 17.55 -8.59 2.67
CA ALA A 87 18.74 -8.15 1.94
C ALA A 87 19.10 -6.68 2.18
N ILE A 88 18.12 -5.83 2.51
CA ILE A 88 18.35 -4.41 2.84
C ILE A 88 18.26 -4.11 4.34
N GLY A 89 18.12 -5.13 5.19
CA GLY A 89 18.12 -4.98 6.65
C GLY A 89 16.87 -4.29 7.22
N LEU A 90 15.70 -4.46 6.60
CA LEU A 90 14.44 -3.96 7.18
C LEU A 90 13.97 -4.88 8.30
N GLU A 91 13.97 -4.37 9.52
CA GLU A 91 13.50 -5.07 10.73
C GLU A 91 12.01 -4.81 11.03
N ASN A 92 11.43 -3.78 10.42
CA ASN A 92 10.05 -3.34 10.64
C ASN A 92 9.04 -3.91 9.64
N VAL A 93 9.41 -4.96 8.89
CA VAL A 93 8.57 -5.60 7.86
C VAL A 93 8.36 -7.07 8.16
N LYS A 94 7.11 -7.52 8.05
CA LYS A 94 6.74 -8.94 8.08
C LYS A 94 5.86 -9.28 6.88
N GLY A 95 6.36 -10.08 5.95
CA GLY A 95 5.58 -10.60 4.82
C GLY A 95 4.88 -11.92 5.16
N VAL A 96 3.57 -12.01 4.93
CA VAL A 96 2.75 -13.20 5.22
C VAL A 96 1.90 -13.65 4.03
N HIS A 97 1.93 -14.95 3.76
CA HIS A 97 1.16 -15.58 2.68
C HIS A 97 -0.19 -16.06 3.21
N VAL A 98 -1.16 -15.15 3.21
CA VAL A 98 -2.54 -15.39 3.65
C VAL A 98 -3.50 -14.49 2.88
N ARG A 99 -4.79 -14.80 2.93
CA ARG A 99 -5.84 -13.86 2.48
C ARG A 99 -6.02 -12.77 3.54
N ALA A 100 -6.33 -11.54 3.12
CA ALA A 100 -6.47 -10.42 4.04
C ALA A 100 -7.57 -10.67 5.07
N GLU A 101 -8.64 -11.36 4.66
CA GLU A 101 -9.78 -11.75 5.49
C GLU A 101 -9.39 -12.62 6.69
N GLN A 102 -8.29 -13.39 6.56
CA GLN A 102 -7.79 -14.30 7.59
C GLN A 102 -6.94 -13.60 8.66
N ILE A 103 -6.63 -12.32 8.48
CA ILE A 103 -5.91 -11.53 9.49
C ILE A 103 -6.89 -11.12 10.60
N ASP A 104 -6.58 -11.53 11.82
CA ASP A 104 -7.32 -11.22 13.06
C ASP A 104 -6.56 -10.19 13.91
N GLU A 105 -6.05 -9.14 13.24
CA GLU A 105 -5.33 -8.04 13.86
C GLU A 105 -5.91 -6.70 13.39
N GLN A 106 -5.77 -5.66 14.20
CA GLN A 106 -6.19 -4.31 13.87
C GLN A 106 -5.00 -3.37 13.64
N PHE A 107 -5.10 -2.54 12.63
CA PHE A 107 -4.07 -1.62 12.16
C PHE A 107 -4.53 -0.18 12.28
N ASP A 108 -3.58 0.75 12.35
CA ASP A 108 -3.87 2.18 12.28
C ASP A 108 -4.23 2.57 10.86
N PHE A 109 -3.47 2.05 9.89
CA PHE A 109 -3.78 2.21 8.47
C PHE A 109 -3.71 0.90 7.71
N ILE A 110 -4.54 0.80 6.68
CA ILE A 110 -4.41 -0.21 5.65
C ILE A 110 -4.05 0.50 4.35
N VAL A 111 -2.94 0.09 3.75
CA VAL A 111 -2.49 0.59 2.44
C VAL A 111 -2.71 -0.47 1.39
N SER A 112 -2.92 -0.04 0.15
CA SER A 112 -3.01 -0.97 -0.98
C SER A 112 -2.87 -0.22 -2.30
N ARG A 113 -2.58 -0.98 -3.36
CA ARG A 113 -2.51 -0.50 -4.73
C ARG A 113 -3.09 -1.53 -5.71
N ALA A 114 -4.15 -1.14 -6.40
CA ALA A 114 -4.71 -1.83 -7.58
C ALA A 114 -4.95 -3.35 -7.44
N VAL A 115 -5.57 -3.78 -6.34
CA VAL A 115 -5.87 -5.21 -6.09
C VAL A 115 -7.26 -5.59 -6.59
N THR A 116 -8.26 -4.74 -6.35
CA THR A 116 -9.66 -4.92 -6.81
C THR A 116 -10.41 -3.57 -6.75
N ALA A 117 -11.72 -3.58 -7.02
CA ALA A 117 -12.63 -2.46 -6.78
C ALA A 117 -12.78 -2.19 -5.27
N LEU A 118 -12.90 -0.91 -4.89
CA LEU A 118 -12.94 -0.49 -3.49
C LEU A 118 -14.04 -1.20 -2.68
N PRO A 119 -15.29 -1.38 -3.14
CA PRO A 119 -16.31 -2.07 -2.35
C PRO A 119 -15.94 -3.50 -1.94
N GLU A 120 -15.31 -4.25 -2.84
CA GLU A 120 -14.82 -5.61 -2.54
C GLU A 120 -13.64 -5.54 -1.56
N PHE A 121 -12.69 -4.64 -1.81
CA PHE A 121 -11.54 -4.42 -0.94
C PHE A 121 -11.96 -4.09 0.49
N MET A 122 -12.94 -3.19 0.66
CA MET A 122 -13.48 -2.81 1.97
C MET A 122 -14.07 -4.03 2.70
N GLY A 123 -14.69 -4.96 1.97
CA GLY A 123 -15.19 -6.22 2.53
C GLY A 123 -14.07 -7.10 3.11
N TRP A 124 -12.91 -7.16 2.44
CA TRP A 124 -11.80 -7.99 2.91
C TRP A 124 -11.18 -7.50 4.22
N ILE A 125 -11.19 -6.19 4.42
CA ILE A 125 -10.53 -5.53 5.55
C ILE A 125 -11.49 -5.14 6.68
N ALA A 126 -12.76 -5.51 6.56
CA ALA A 126 -13.78 -5.18 7.54
C ALA A 126 -13.35 -5.58 8.96
N GLY A 127 -13.47 -4.65 9.91
CA GLY A 127 -13.10 -4.84 11.31
C GLY A 127 -11.61 -4.79 11.63
N LYS A 128 -10.73 -4.50 10.65
CA LYS A 128 -9.27 -4.54 10.81
C LYS A 128 -8.63 -3.16 11.03
N ILE A 129 -9.42 -2.12 11.25
CA ILE A 129 -8.93 -0.76 11.54
C ILE A 129 -9.23 -0.40 12.99
N LYS A 130 -8.21 0.09 13.70
CA LYS A 130 -8.33 0.57 15.09
C LYS A 130 -9.21 1.81 15.15
N LYS A 131 -10.13 1.86 16.12
CA LYS A 131 -11.06 3.00 16.32
C LYS A 131 -10.40 4.30 16.76
N ARG A 132 -9.22 4.23 17.41
CA ARG A 132 -8.48 5.39 17.90
C ARG A 132 -7.09 5.34 17.30
N GLY A 133 -6.63 6.46 16.76
CA GLY A 133 -5.32 6.63 16.18
C GLY A 133 -4.48 7.63 16.97
N ILE A 134 -3.16 7.54 16.76
CA ILE A 134 -2.17 8.50 17.27
C ILE A 134 -1.70 9.49 16.20
N ASN A 135 -2.17 9.30 14.96
CA ASN A 135 -1.77 10.08 13.80
C ASN A 135 -2.69 11.30 13.61
N GLU A 136 -2.22 12.30 12.84
CA GLU A 136 -3.01 13.49 12.51
C GLU A 136 -4.24 13.16 11.65
N LEU A 137 -4.10 12.20 10.72
CA LEU A 137 -5.23 11.65 9.98
C LEU A 137 -5.94 10.58 10.80
N GLU A 138 -7.26 10.57 10.69
CA GLU A 138 -8.08 9.47 11.20
C GLU A 138 -7.62 8.13 10.58
N ASN A 139 -7.47 7.13 11.44
CA ASN A 139 -7.18 5.76 11.05
C ASN A 139 -8.14 5.28 9.96
N GLY A 140 -7.62 4.58 8.97
CA GLY A 140 -8.37 4.34 7.75
C GLY A 140 -7.61 3.59 6.68
N VAL A 141 -8.13 3.65 5.46
CA VAL A 141 -7.46 3.13 4.27
C VAL A 141 -6.75 4.27 3.55
N LEU A 142 -5.52 4.04 3.10
CA LEU A 142 -4.82 4.90 2.15
C LEU A 142 -4.57 4.10 0.87
N TYR A 143 -5.40 4.32 -0.14
CA TYR A 143 -5.44 3.51 -1.35
C TYR A 143 -4.86 4.25 -2.55
N LEU A 144 -3.85 3.68 -3.21
CA LEU A 144 -3.28 4.22 -4.45
C LEU A 144 -4.08 3.75 -5.66
N LYS A 145 -4.68 4.71 -6.38
CA LYS A 145 -5.51 4.42 -7.56
C LYS A 145 -5.33 5.45 -8.66
N GLY A 146 -5.94 5.23 -9.82
CA GLY A 146 -5.97 6.23 -10.87
C GLY A 146 -7.22 6.12 -11.72
N GLY A 147 -7.42 7.12 -12.58
CA GLY A 147 -8.62 7.25 -13.39
C GLY A 147 -9.79 7.84 -12.63
N ASP A 148 -10.99 7.66 -13.17
CA ASP A 148 -12.25 8.02 -12.54
C ASP A 148 -12.64 6.97 -11.48
N LEU A 149 -12.99 7.43 -10.29
CA LEU A 149 -13.27 6.59 -9.12
C LEU A 149 -14.73 6.65 -8.68
N ASP A 150 -15.58 7.42 -9.36
CA ASP A 150 -16.95 7.70 -8.92
C ASP A 150 -17.77 6.40 -8.79
N ALA A 151 -17.66 5.51 -9.78
CA ALA A 151 -18.35 4.22 -9.77
C ALA A 151 -17.98 3.33 -8.57
N GLU A 152 -16.81 3.54 -7.97
CA GLU A 152 -16.32 2.77 -6.83
C GLU A 152 -16.53 3.47 -5.49
N LEU A 153 -16.46 4.80 -5.46
CA LEU A 153 -16.56 5.61 -4.24
C LEU A 153 -18.01 5.95 -3.88
N ILE A 154 -18.86 6.27 -4.85
CA ILE A 154 -20.27 6.64 -4.62
C ILE A 154 -21.03 5.54 -3.85
N PRO A 155 -20.83 4.24 -4.13
CA PRO A 155 -21.52 3.17 -3.39
C PRO A 155 -21.01 2.97 -1.94
N LEU A 156 -19.86 3.54 -1.57
CA LEU A 156 -19.31 3.38 -0.23
C LEU A 156 -20.13 4.17 0.78
N LYS A 157 -20.35 3.56 1.95
CA LYS A 157 -21.05 4.21 3.08
C LYS A 157 -20.09 5.00 3.98
N GLN A 158 -18.79 4.80 3.78
CA GLN A 158 -17.71 5.41 4.52
C GLN A 158 -17.45 6.85 4.06
N TYR A 159 -16.80 7.64 4.90
CA TYR A 159 -16.27 8.92 4.48
C TYR A 159 -15.02 8.68 3.64
N TRP A 160 -14.84 9.50 2.60
CA TRP A 160 -13.67 9.42 1.76
C TRP A 160 -13.20 10.81 1.34
N LYS A 161 -11.88 10.93 1.15
CA LYS A 161 -11.22 12.09 0.59
C LYS A 161 -10.25 11.65 -0.49
N VAL A 162 -10.29 12.33 -1.62
CA VAL A 162 -9.42 12.07 -2.76
C VAL A 162 -8.34 13.13 -2.81
N TYR A 163 -7.08 12.71 -2.90
CA TYR A 163 -5.92 13.56 -3.12
C TYR A 163 -5.39 13.30 -4.52
N ASN A 164 -5.46 14.28 -5.43
CA ASN A 164 -4.94 14.13 -6.78
C ASN A 164 -3.41 14.28 -6.78
N LEU A 165 -2.69 13.27 -7.26
CA LEU A 165 -1.23 13.31 -7.28
C LEU A 165 -0.65 14.28 -8.30
N LYS A 166 -1.44 14.67 -9.31
CA LYS A 166 -1.09 15.77 -10.24
C LYS A 166 -0.84 17.11 -9.53
N GLU A 167 -1.45 17.32 -8.37
CA GLU A 167 -1.24 18.55 -7.57
C GLU A 167 0.08 18.54 -6.80
N ILE A 168 0.77 17.39 -6.77
CA ILE A 168 1.98 17.13 -5.98
C ILE A 168 3.19 16.84 -6.87
N PHE A 169 2.95 16.22 -8.04
CA PHE A 169 3.97 15.71 -8.96
C PHE A 169 3.67 16.18 -10.38
N ASP A 170 4.70 16.64 -11.09
CA ASP A 170 4.60 17.17 -12.45
C ASP A 170 4.71 16.07 -13.53
N GLU A 171 5.16 14.86 -13.18
CA GLU A 171 5.38 13.80 -14.14
C GLU A 171 4.07 13.29 -14.76
N PRO A 172 4.02 13.04 -16.09
CA PRO A 172 2.79 12.63 -16.80
C PRO A 172 2.10 11.40 -16.20
N PHE A 173 2.86 10.50 -15.59
CA PHE A 173 2.32 9.32 -14.93
C PHE A 173 1.32 9.68 -13.80
N PHE A 174 1.52 10.78 -13.08
CA PHE A 174 0.70 11.19 -11.95
C PHE A 174 -0.56 11.96 -12.32
N GLU A 175 -0.73 12.34 -13.59
CA GLU A 175 -1.89 13.12 -14.04
C GLU A 175 -3.24 12.48 -13.69
N THR A 176 -3.28 11.14 -13.70
CA THR A 176 -4.50 10.38 -13.39
C THR A 176 -4.48 9.76 -12.00
N LYS A 177 -3.35 9.81 -11.29
CA LYS A 177 -3.14 9.07 -10.04
C LYS A 177 -3.67 9.85 -8.85
N LYS A 178 -4.13 9.09 -7.86
CA LYS A 178 -4.83 9.58 -6.68
C LYS A 178 -4.45 8.73 -5.48
N VAL A 179 -4.38 9.36 -4.30
CA VAL A 179 -4.48 8.66 -3.01
C VAL A 179 -5.91 8.86 -2.52
N VAL A 180 -6.60 7.78 -2.21
CA VAL A 180 -7.92 7.83 -1.57
C VAL A 180 -7.74 7.52 -0.09
N HIS A 181 -8.17 8.43 0.77
CA HIS A 181 -8.27 8.20 2.20
C HIS A 181 -9.72 7.85 2.54
N ILE A 182 -9.96 6.68 3.12
CA ILE A 182 -11.30 6.19 3.48
C ILE A 182 -11.35 5.97 4.99
N THR A 183 -12.35 6.53 5.66
CA THR A 183 -12.50 6.48 7.13
C THR A 183 -13.93 6.19 7.58
N GLY A 184 -14.11 6.01 8.89
CA GLY A 184 -15.37 5.60 9.51
C GLY A 184 -15.43 4.11 9.80
N ARG A 185 -16.65 3.57 9.93
CA ARG A 185 -16.84 2.15 10.27
C ARG A 185 -16.54 1.28 9.04
N ILE A 186 -15.37 0.64 9.08
CA ILE A 186 -14.85 -0.26 8.06
C ILE A 186 -14.97 -1.70 8.55
#